data_AF-A0A0G1PMB3-F1
#
_entry.id   AF-A0A0G1PMB3-F1
#
_cell.length_a   1.000
_cell.length_b   1.000
_cell.length_c   1.000
_cell.angle_alpha   90.00
_cell.angle_beta   90.00
_cell.angle_gamma   90.00
#
_symmetry.space_group_name_H-M   'P 1'
#
loop_
_entity.id
_entity.type
_entity.pdbx_description
1 polymer ?
#
loop_
_entity_poly.entity_id
_entity_poly.type
_entity_poly.pdbx_seq_one_letter_code
_entity_poly.pdbx_strand_id
1 'polypeptide(L)'
;MKNSKIDSLGEKIKIAKKAATSSDFFLAAIHYKDALVLARDAGDSLLIKECKKEMVEMNKKAEASFKQFNFEQKIPNADIDKVIKSVVRESIIDSLRIIGIHPHLYPKFEEIRATAQKNQPVMLALVSHFTISQDGHVVKGGSNAEYAWLNQIYSISQGLISGIYLNRIFEQLEKAGLNEKGLLSYLKSSKLFPEENFRIIEVGVSRYFAKDYVSSLHILVPQFESVFLFLSEKLGIDVIALNRDKDISTQMKLLSADKLDAAEFQNMWGKDLCAQLKFVLFDQLGYNLRHKIAHGFIKTNECNIEMAHLLIYFYLVVVAHIEAGVISTDTEK
;
A
#
# COMPACT_ATOMS: atom_id res chain seq x y z
N MET A 1 -28.19 -27.32 -19.22
CA MET A 1 -27.26 -26.42 -18.50
C MET A 1 -27.54 -24.93 -18.70
N LYS A 2 -27.92 -24.44 -19.90
CA LYS A 2 -28.25 -23.01 -20.09
C LYS A 2 -29.52 -22.55 -19.33
N ASN A 3 -30.59 -23.35 -19.37
CA ASN A 3 -31.85 -23.00 -18.67
C ASN A 3 -31.70 -22.94 -17.15
N SER A 4 -30.97 -23.88 -16.52
CA SER A 4 -30.78 -23.88 -15.05
C SER A 4 -29.96 -22.69 -14.54
N LYS A 5 -29.06 -22.12 -15.36
CA LYS A 5 -28.29 -20.91 -15.00
C LYS A 5 -29.14 -19.64 -15.12
N ILE A 6 -30.06 -19.59 -16.08
CA ILE A 6 -30.99 -18.46 -16.27
C ILE A 6 -32.04 -18.44 -15.13
N ASP A 7 -32.56 -19.61 -14.75
CA ASP A 7 -33.48 -19.74 -13.62
C ASP A 7 -32.82 -19.29 -12.30
N SER A 8 -31.55 -19.67 -12.09
CA SER A 8 -30.77 -19.25 -10.93
C SER A 8 -30.50 -17.73 -10.89
N LEU A 9 -30.26 -17.10 -12.04
CA LEU A 9 -30.04 -15.65 -12.14
C LEU A 9 -31.29 -14.86 -11.71
N GLY A 10 -32.46 -15.22 -12.25
CA GLY A 10 -33.72 -14.58 -11.90
C GLY A 10 -34.07 -14.73 -10.41
N GLU A 11 -33.78 -15.90 -9.84
CA GLU A 11 -33.96 -16.15 -8.41
C GLU A 11 -33.06 -15.24 -7.55
N LYS A 12 -31.77 -15.13 -7.88
CA LYS A 12 -30.83 -14.26 -7.15
C LYS A 12 -31.26 -12.80 -7.18
N ILE A 13 -31.69 -12.29 -8.32
CA ILE A 13 -32.20 -10.92 -8.45
C ILE A 13 -33.46 -10.72 -7.60
N LYS A 14 -34.38 -11.71 -7.60
CA LYS A 14 -35.61 -11.65 -6.80
C LYS A 14 -35.31 -11.59 -5.30
N ILE A 15 -34.38 -12.42 -4.82
CA ILE A 15 -33.95 -12.40 -3.42
C ILE A 15 -33.29 -11.06 -3.07
N ALA A 16 -32.40 -10.56 -3.95
CA ALA A 16 -31.73 -9.28 -3.75
C ALA A 16 -32.73 -8.11 -3.62
N LYS A 17 -33.72 -8.04 -4.51
CA LYS A 17 -34.79 -7.01 -4.48
C LYS A 17 -35.64 -7.11 -3.21
N LYS A 18 -35.98 -8.32 -2.78
CA LYS A 18 -36.72 -8.55 -1.53
C LYS A 18 -35.91 -8.09 -0.31
N ALA A 19 -34.65 -8.48 -0.22
CA ALA A 19 -33.75 -8.08 0.87
C ALA A 19 -33.58 -6.56 0.94
N ALA A 20 -33.37 -5.90 -0.22
CA ALA A 20 -33.27 -4.45 -0.31
C ALA A 20 -34.55 -3.74 0.17
N THR A 21 -35.73 -4.29 -0.17
CA THR A 21 -37.02 -3.75 0.29
C THR A 21 -37.19 -3.89 1.81
N SER A 22 -36.67 -4.99 2.37
CA SER A 22 -36.63 -5.22 3.82
C SER A 22 -35.48 -4.50 4.55
N SER A 23 -34.74 -3.63 3.86
CA SER A 23 -33.55 -2.93 4.38
C SER A 23 -32.39 -3.84 4.83
N ASP A 24 -32.38 -5.11 4.40
CA ASP A 24 -31.23 -6.00 4.54
C ASP A 24 -30.28 -5.79 3.36
N PHE A 25 -29.59 -4.65 3.39
CA PHE A 25 -28.70 -4.22 2.30
C PHE A 25 -27.47 -5.12 2.15
N PHE A 26 -27.01 -5.74 3.24
CA PHE A 26 -25.88 -6.67 3.19
C PHE A 26 -26.25 -7.93 2.41
N LEU A 27 -27.39 -8.56 2.73
CA LEU A 27 -27.89 -9.72 1.99
C LEU A 27 -28.21 -9.37 0.54
N ALA A 28 -28.81 -8.19 0.30
CA ALA A 28 -29.08 -7.70 -1.04
C ALA A 28 -27.80 -7.58 -1.88
N ALA A 29 -26.73 -7.01 -1.32
CA ALA A 29 -25.46 -6.85 -2.03
C ALA A 29 -24.81 -8.19 -2.39
N ILE A 30 -24.84 -9.18 -1.48
CA ILE A 30 -24.34 -10.54 -1.75
C ILE A 30 -25.08 -11.16 -2.94
N HIS A 31 -26.41 -11.09 -2.94
CA HIS A 31 -27.20 -11.68 -4.02
C HIS A 31 -27.05 -10.93 -5.35
N TYR A 32 -26.88 -9.61 -5.34
CA TYR A 32 -26.54 -8.86 -6.56
C TYR A 32 -25.13 -9.20 -7.08
N LYS A 33 -24.16 -9.47 -6.20
CA LYS A 33 -22.83 -9.97 -6.61
C LYS A 33 -22.93 -11.33 -7.28
N ASP A 34 -23.68 -12.28 -6.70
CA ASP A 34 -23.92 -13.60 -7.30
C ASP A 34 -24.61 -13.47 -8.66
N ALA A 35 -25.65 -12.63 -8.75
CA ALA A 35 -26.35 -12.34 -9.99
C ALA A 35 -25.43 -11.72 -11.05
N LEU A 36 -24.52 -10.83 -10.64
CA LEU A 36 -23.52 -10.24 -11.53
C LEU A 36 -22.58 -11.28 -12.14
N VAL A 37 -22.12 -12.26 -11.36
CA VAL A 37 -21.28 -13.36 -11.87
C VAL A 37 -22.05 -14.18 -12.91
N LEU A 38 -23.30 -14.54 -12.60
CA LEU A 38 -24.16 -15.30 -13.52
C LEU A 38 -24.49 -14.52 -14.80
N ALA A 39 -24.79 -13.22 -14.69
CA ALA A 39 -25.07 -12.35 -15.83
C ALA A 39 -23.84 -12.18 -16.74
N ARG A 40 -22.64 -12.06 -16.16
CA ARG A 40 -21.37 -12.04 -16.89
C ARG A 40 -21.15 -13.34 -17.67
N ASP A 41 -21.35 -14.48 -17.02
CA ASP A 41 -21.18 -15.79 -17.66
C ASP A 41 -22.23 -16.05 -18.75
N ALA A 42 -23.41 -15.42 -18.65
CA ALA A 42 -24.46 -15.44 -19.67
C ALA A 42 -24.24 -14.44 -20.82
N GLY A 43 -23.34 -13.46 -20.66
CA GLY A 43 -23.08 -12.41 -21.64
C GLY A 43 -24.16 -11.32 -21.72
N ASP A 44 -25.04 -11.20 -20.71
CA ASP A 44 -26.13 -10.21 -20.70
C ASP A 44 -25.64 -8.84 -20.23
N SER A 45 -25.35 -7.95 -21.19
CA SER A 45 -24.80 -6.63 -20.91
C SER A 45 -25.74 -5.71 -20.10
N LEU A 46 -27.06 -5.89 -20.22
CA LEU A 46 -28.03 -5.08 -19.49
C LEU A 46 -28.07 -5.50 -18.02
N LEU A 47 -28.18 -6.80 -17.77
CA LEU A 47 -28.18 -7.33 -16.40
C LEU A 47 -26.84 -7.13 -15.69
N ILE A 48 -25.72 -7.20 -16.42
CA ILE A 48 -24.41 -6.85 -15.87
C ILE A 48 -24.41 -5.40 -15.38
N LYS A 49 -24.97 -4.46 -16.16
CA LYS A 49 -25.02 -3.04 -15.79
C LYS A 49 -25.93 -2.81 -14.58
N GLU A 50 -27.12 -3.42 -14.55
CA GLU A 50 -28.06 -3.34 -13.42
C GLU A 50 -27.43 -3.92 -12.15
N CYS A 51 -26.96 -5.17 -12.19
CA CYS A 51 -26.40 -5.84 -11.01
C CYS A 51 -25.16 -5.13 -10.47
N LYS A 52 -24.29 -4.57 -11.34
CA LYS A 52 -23.15 -3.76 -10.90
C LYS A 52 -23.60 -2.54 -10.10
N LYS A 53 -24.56 -1.78 -10.63
CA LYS A 53 -25.04 -0.54 -10.02
C LYS A 53 -25.70 -0.84 -8.67
N GLU A 54 -26.61 -1.81 -8.65
CA GLU A 54 -27.34 -2.18 -7.44
C GLU A 54 -26.42 -2.78 -6.38
N MET A 55 -25.46 -3.64 -6.75
CA MET A 55 -24.48 -4.17 -5.81
C MET A 55 -23.70 -3.06 -5.10
N VAL A 56 -23.19 -2.07 -5.86
CA VAL A 56 -22.42 -0.94 -5.29
C VAL A 56 -23.29 -0.10 -4.35
N GLU A 57 -24.52 0.21 -4.76
CA GLU A 57 -25.46 0.99 -3.94
C GLU A 57 -25.83 0.24 -2.65
N MET A 58 -26.11 -1.06 -2.73
CA MET A 58 -26.43 -1.88 -1.56
C MET A 58 -25.23 -2.01 -0.62
N ASN A 59 -24.02 -2.16 -1.15
CA ASN A 59 -22.79 -2.16 -0.34
C ASN A 59 -22.62 -0.85 0.44
N LYS A 60 -22.84 0.31 -0.19
CA LYS A 60 -22.79 1.61 0.51
C LYS A 60 -23.81 1.69 1.64
N LYS A 61 -25.05 1.25 1.39
CA LYS A 61 -26.10 1.25 2.43
C LYS A 61 -25.82 0.26 3.56
N ALA A 62 -25.19 -0.88 3.24
CA ALA A 62 -24.85 -1.89 4.21
C ALA A 62 -23.79 -1.41 5.23
N GLU A 63 -22.98 -0.41 4.89
CA GLU A 63 -21.98 0.15 5.81
C GLU A 63 -22.59 0.62 7.14
N ALA A 64 -23.77 1.24 7.10
CA ALA A 64 -24.50 1.68 8.28
C ALA A 64 -24.99 0.54 9.20
N SER A 65 -25.01 -0.70 8.69
CA SER A 65 -25.39 -1.88 9.48
C SER A 65 -24.22 -2.52 10.22
N PHE A 66 -22.98 -2.15 9.89
CA PHE A 66 -21.79 -2.72 10.52
C PHE A 66 -21.55 -2.10 11.90
N LYS A 67 -21.10 -2.95 12.84
CA LYS A 67 -20.72 -2.53 14.18
C LYS A 67 -19.21 -2.64 14.34
N GLN A 68 -18.60 -1.59 14.87
CA GLN A 68 -17.18 -1.59 15.20
C GLN A 68 -16.96 -2.25 16.56
N PHE A 69 -15.99 -3.15 16.62
CA PHE A 69 -15.47 -3.69 17.87
C PHE A 69 -14.08 -3.10 18.11
N ASN A 70 -13.86 -2.57 19.31
CA ASN A 70 -12.60 -1.98 19.71
C ASN A 70 -11.96 -2.82 20.81
N PHE A 71 -10.65 -2.98 20.74
CA PHE A 71 -9.85 -3.64 21.75
C PHE A 71 -8.64 -2.76 22.09
N GLU A 72 -8.34 -2.62 23.37
CA GLU A 72 -7.19 -1.86 23.85
C GLU A 72 -6.16 -2.82 24.45
N GLN A 73 -4.91 -2.70 24.00
CA GLN A 73 -3.79 -3.46 24.54
C GLN A 73 -2.69 -2.52 24.99
N LYS A 74 -2.23 -2.67 26.24
CA LYS A 74 -1.05 -1.95 26.73
C LYS A 74 0.21 -2.67 26.29
N ILE A 75 1.12 -1.94 25.65
CA ILE A 75 2.43 -2.43 25.25
C ILE A 75 3.48 -1.83 26.20
N PRO A 76 4.36 -2.64 26.81
CA PRO A 76 5.43 -2.11 27.67
C PRO A 76 6.37 -1.17 26.93
N ASN A 77 6.60 0.04 27.47
CA ASN A 77 7.47 1.04 26.84
C ASN A 77 8.97 0.65 26.84
N ALA A 78 9.42 -0.20 27.76
CA ALA A 78 10.84 -0.51 27.93
C ALA A 78 11.50 -1.08 26.66
N ASP A 79 10.83 -2.01 25.98
CA ASP A 79 11.34 -2.62 24.73
C ASP A 79 11.30 -1.63 23.56
N ILE A 80 10.27 -0.78 23.53
CA ILE A 80 10.13 0.28 22.52
C ILE A 80 11.25 1.30 22.66
N ASP A 81 11.50 1.78 23.87
CA ASP A 81 12.53 2.78 24.17
C ASP A 81 13.93 2.24 23.85
N LYS A 82 14.16 0.94 24.03
CA LYS A 82 15.43 0.30 23.65
C LYS A 82 15.67 0.38 22.14
N VAL A 83 14.65 0.12 21.32
CA VAL A 83 14.73 0.25 19.85
C VAL A 83 14.90 1.71 19.44
N ILE A 84 14.16 2.64 20.06
CA ILE A 84 14.30 4.07 19.72
C ILE A 84 15.71 4.57 20.03
N LYS A 85 16.27 4.20 21.19
CA LYS A 85 17.64 4.58 21.60
C LYS A 85 18.73 3.92 20.73
N SER A 86 18.46 2.77 20.11
CA SER A 86 19.42 2.18 19.17
C SER A 86 19.46 2.91 17.83
N VAL A 87 18.40 3.64 17.48
CA VAL A 87 18.26 4.42 16.24
C VAL A 87 18.67 5.87 16.42
N VAL A 88 18.14 6.56 17.44
CA VAL A 88 18.39 7.99 17.69
C VAL A 88 19.74 8.16 18.41
N ARG A 89 20.73 8.65 17.67
CA ARG A 89 22.11 8.92 18.13
C ARG A 89 22.35 10.41 18.30
N GLU A 90 23.50 10.78 18.87
CA GLU A 90 23.93 12.19 18.96
C GLU A 90 24.06 12.85 17.58
N SER A 91 24.54 12.07 16.59
CA SER A 91 24.58 12.48 15.19
C SER A 91 23.25 12.19 14.49
N ILE A 92 22.60 13.25 14.02
CA ILE A 92 21.36 13.14 13.23
C ILE A 92 21.61 12.36 11.94
N ILE A 93 22.74 12.61 11.25
CA ILE A 93 23.09 11.92 10.00
C ILE A 93 23.22 10.42 10.23
N ASP A 94 23.89 10.01 11.32
CA ASP A 94 23.99 8.58 11.65
C ASP A 94 22.63 7.99 11.97
N SER A 95 21.75 8.75 12.63
CA SER A 95 20.38 8.31 12.92
C SER A 95 19.57 8.10 11.64
N LEU A 96 19.63 9.05 10.69
CA LEU A 96 18.95 8.95 9.38
C LEU A 96 19.41 7.73 8.60
N ARG A 97 20.71 7.44 8.58
CA ARG A 97 21.27 6.23 7.96
C ARG A 97 20.78 4.96 8.65
N ILE A 98 20.80 4.91 9.98
CA ILE A 98 20.36 3.74 10.74
C ILE A 98 18.88 3.44 10.50
N ILE A 99 18.03 4.47 10.44
CA ILE A 99 16.60 4.31 10.15
C ILE A 99 16.38 3.45 8.89
N GLY A 100 17.13 3.72 7.82
CA GLY A 100 16.98 3.03 6.54
C GLY A 100 17.34 1.54 6.54
N ILE A 101 18.04 1.03 7.56
CA ILE A 101 18.51 -0.37 7.63
C ILE A 101 18.09 -1.10 8.91
N HIS A 102 17.38 -0.44 9.82
CA HIS A 102 17.11 -1.02 11.13
C HIS A 102 16.05 -2.15 11.05
N PRO A 103 16.33 -3.37 11.54
CA PRO A 103 15.52 -4.57 11.28
C PRO A 103 14.14 -4.58 11.97
N HIS A 104 13.88 -3.61 12.85
CA HIS A 104 12.58 -3.44 13.52
C HIS A 104 11.69 -2.38 12.87
N LEU A 105 12.16 -1.69 11.83
CA LEU A 105 11.44 -0.57 11.21
C LEU A 105 10.69 -0.95 9.93
N TYR A 106 10.64 -2.23 9.59
CA TYR A 106 9.82 -2.74 8.50
C TYR A 106 9.18 -4.09 8.84
N PRO A 107 8.02 -4.40 8.22
CA PRO A 107 7.37 -5.68 8.40
C PRO A 107 8.12 -6.78 7.63
N LYS A 108 8.49 -7.87 8.31
CA LYS A 108 9.12 -9.03 7.66
C LYS A 108 8.05 -9.94 7.06
N PHE A 109 8.06 -10.10 5.74
CA PHE A 109 6.95 -10.70 5.00
C PHE A 109 6.70 -12.16 5.40
N GLU A 110 7.73 -12.99 5.48
CA GLU A 110 7.55 -14.42 5.81
C GLU A 110 7.11 -14.62 7.27
N GLU A 111 7.57 -13.79 8.21
CA GLU A 111 7.11 -13.84 9.62
C GLU A 111 5.62 -13.49 9.72
N ILE A 112 5.18 -12.47 8.98
CA ILE A 112 3.77 -12.06 8.90
C ILE A 112 2.92 -13.13 8.24
N ARG A 113 3.42 -13.72 7.14
CA ARG A 113 2.74 -14.81 6.43
C ARG A 113 2.53 -16.02 7.33
N ALA A 114 3.58 -16.45 8.04
CA ALA A 114 3.48 -17.55 9.00
C ALA A 114 2.49 -17.24 10.13
N THR A 115 2.48 -16.01 10.63
CA THR A 115 1.53 -15.54 11.66
C THR A 115 0.09 -15.56 11.14
N ALA A 116 -0.15 -15.09 9.92
CA ALA A 116 -1.47 -15.08 9.29
C ALA A 116 -2.01 -16.50 9.08
N GLN A 117 -1.16 -17.42 8.63
CA GLN A 117 -1.52 -18.83 8.45
C GLN A 117 -1.83 -19.52 9.79
N LYS A 118 -0.99 -19.30 10.82
CA LYS A 118 -1.19 -19.90 12.15
C LYS A 118 -2.44 -19.40 12.86
N ASN A 119 -2.75 -18.12 12.71
CA ASN A 119 -3.84 -17.45 13.43
C ASN A 119 -5.07 -17.23 12.55
N GLN A 120 -5.27 -18.04 11.51
CA GLN A 120 -6.40 -17.90 10.59
C GLN A 120 -7.74 -18.11 11.33
N PRO A 121 -8.66 -17.11 11.35
CA PRO A 121 -9.97 -17.29 11.95
C PRO A 121 -10.74 -18.44 11.31
N VAL A 122 -11.37 -19.29 12.14
CA VAL A 122 -12.20 -20.41 11.68
C VAL A 122 -13.29 -19.95 10.70
N MET A 123 -13.85 -18.76 10.92
CA MET A 123 -14.85 -18.18 10.03
C MET A 123 -14.36 -18.03 8.59
N LEU A 124 -13.06 -17.79 8.35
CA LEU A 124 -12.48 -17.69 7.01
C LEU A 124 -12.70 -18.96 6.17
N ALA A 125 -12.79 -20.12 6.81
CA ALA A 125 -13.03 -21.41 6.16
C ALA A 125 -14.52 -21.77 6.02
N LEU A 126 -15.40 -21.15 6.82
CA LEU A 126 -16.82 -21.55 6.91
C LEU A 126 -17.75 -20.70 6.04
N VAL A 127 -17.38 -19.46 5.72
CA VAL A 127 -18.25 -18.53 4.97
C VAL A 127 -17.53 -17.95 3.76
N SER A 128 -18.29 -17.36 2.83
CA SER A 128 -17.71 -16.63 1.70
C SER A 128 -17.20 -15.26 2.14
N HIS A 129 -16.04 -14.86 1.62
CA HIS A 129 -15.39 -13.61 1.97
C HIS A 129 -15.26 -12.71 0.76
N PHE A 130 -15.40 -11.41 0.97
CA PHE A 130 -14.97 -10.38 0.04
C PHE A 130 -14.77 -9.05 0.77
N THR A 131 -13.84 -8.26 0.29
CA THR A 131 -13.59 -6.91 0.78
C THR A 131 -14.32 -5.89 -0.09
N ILE A 132 -14.88 -4.86 0.55
CA ILE A 132 -15.57 -3.75 -0.11
C ILE A 132 -14.81 -2.46 0.23
N SER A 133 -14.66 -1.55 -0.74
CA SER A 133 -14.14 -0.20 -0.50
C SER A 133 -15.20 0.70 0.14
N GLN A 134 -14.78 1.87 0.65
CA GLN A 134 -15.72 2.86 1.20
C GLN A 134 -16.76 3.35 0.18
N ASP A 135 -16.44 3.28 -1.11
CA ASP A 135 -17.38 3.61 -2.19
C ASP A 135 -18.24 2.42 -2.63
N GLY A 136 -18.29 1.33 -1.85
CA GLY A 136 -19.13 0.17 -2.10
C GLY A 136 -18.64 -0.77 -3.21
N HIS A 137 -17.42 -0.59 -3.72
CA HIS A 137 -16.86 -1.45 -4.76
C HIS A 137 -16.20 -2.69 -4.17
N VAL A 138 -16.38 -3.85 -4.80
CA VAL A 138 -15.63 -5.06 -4.42
C VAL A 138 -14.16 -4.89 -4.80
N VAL A 139 -13.27 -5.07 -3.83
CA VAL A 139 -11.83 -4.85 -3.98
C VAL A 139 -11.16 -6.06 -4.63
N LYS A 140 -10.23 -5.82 -5.57
CA LYS A 140 -9.45 -6.90 -6.21
C LYS A 140 -8.68 -7.69 -5.15
N GLY A 141 -8.68 -9.01 -5.25
CA GLY A 141 -8.04 -9.89 -4.27
C GLY A 141 -8.85 -10.09 -2.98
N GLY A 142 -9.80 -9.20 -2.66
CA GLY A 142 -10.59 -9.29 -1.42
C GLY A 142 -11.47 -10.54 -1.33
N SER A 143 -11.86 -11.14 -2.47
CA SER A 143 -12.61 -12.41 -2.46
C SER A 143 -11.72 -13.64 -2.20
N ASN A 144 -10.40 -13.51 -2.17
CA ASN A 144 -9.50 -14.53 -1.66
C ASN A 144 -9.33 -14.32 -0.15
N ALA A 145 -9.99 -15.16 0.65
CA ALA A 145 -10.05 -15.04 2.11
C ALA A 145 -8.65 -15.04 2.76
N GLU A 146 -7.75 -15.92 2.32
CA GLU A 146 -6.39 -16.03 2.84
C GLU A 146 -5.56 -14.79 2.49
N TYR A 147 -5.70 -14.28 1.26
CA TYR A 147 -4.99 -13.08 0.83
C TYR A 147 -5.49 -11.81 1.53
N ALA A 148 -6.81 -11.69 1.71
CA ALA A 148 -7.42 -10.59 2.47
C ALA A 148 -6.96 -10.63 3.93
N TRP A 149 -6.93 -11.82 4.54
CA TRP A 149 -6.45 -12.00 5.90
C TRP A 149 -4.96 -11.67 6.04
N LEU A 150 -4.12 -12.13 5.11
CA LEU A 150 -2.70 -11.81 5.10
C LEU A 150 -2.48 -10.29 5.07
N ASN A 151 -3.18 -9.58 4.18
CA ASN A 151 -3.09 -8.12 4.10
C ASN A 151 -3.61 -7.42 5.36
N GLN A 152 -4.63 -7.96 6.03
CA GLN A 152 -5.09 -7.43 7.31
C GLN A 152 -4.02 -7.55 8.40
N ILE A 153 -3.37 -8.71 8.52
CA ILE A 153 -2.27 -8.92 9.48
C ILE A 153 -1.06 -8.05 9.13
N TYR A 154 -0.74 -7.92 7.84
CA TYR A 154 0.30 -7.03 7.36
C TYR A 154 -0.02 -5.56 7.71
N SER A 155 -1.27 -5.12 7.53
CA SER A 155 -1.73 -3.77 7.89
C SER A 155 -1.56 -3.48 9.37
N ILE A 156 -1.85 -4.44 10.25
CA ILE A 156 -1.65 -4.30 11.70
C ILE A 156 -0.15 -4.17 11.99
N SER A 157 0.68 -5.03 11.41
CA SER A 157 2.14 -4.98 11.60
C SER A 157 2.74 -3.65 11.12
N GLN A 158 2.39 -3.22 9.91
CA GLN A 158 2.83 -1.93 9.35
C GLN A 158 2.36 -0.76 10.21
N GLY A 159 1.08 -0.75 10.64
CA GLY A 159 0.53 0.31 11.48
C GLY A 159 1.21 0.40 12.84
N LEU A 160 1.50 -0.74 13.48
CA LEU A 160 2.27 -0.77 14.73
C LEU A 160 3.68 -0.21 14.53
N ILE A 161 4.38 -0.60 13.46
CA ILE A 161 5.73 -0.11 13.18
C ILE A 161 5.73 1.41 12.96
N SER A 162 4.82 1.90 12.13
CA SER A 162 4.69 3.33 11.84
C SER A 162 4.33 4.14 13.10
N GLY A 163 3.31 3.70 13.85
CA GLY A 163 2.79 4.42 15.01
C GLY A 163 3.70 4.35 16.25
N ILE A 164 4.29 3.18 16.53
CA ILE A 164 5.10 2.96 17.74
C ILE A 164 6.55 3.37 17.53
N TYR A 165 7.13 3.06 16.37
CA TYR A 165 8.56 3.33 16.13
C TYR A 165 8.75 4.59 15.29
N LEU A 166 8.30 4.62 14.04
CA LEU A 166 8.66 5.71 13.11
C LEU A 166 8.23 7.07 13.64
N ASN A 167 6.98 7.23 14.06
CA ASN A 167 6.48 8.51 14.61
C ASN A 167 7.33 9.00 15.79
N ARG A 168 7.63 8.13 16.75
CA ARG A 168 8.41 8.50 17.93
C ARG A 168 9.86 8.79 17.58
N ILE A 169 10.45 8.05 16.64
CA ILE A 169 11.82 8.30 16.16
C ILE A 169 11.89 9.68 15.50
N PHE A 170 11.00 10.00 14.56
CA PHE A 170 10.98 11.30 13.91
C PHE A 170 10.71 12.44 14.91
N GLU A 171 9.79 12.25 15.86
CA GLU A 171 9.55 13.24 16.93
C GLU A 171 10.83 13.51 17.75
N GLN A 172 11.60 12.48 18.10
CA GLN A 172 12.85 12.64 18.84
C GLN A 172 13.95 13.29 17.98
N LEU A 173 14.01 12.96 16.68
CA LEU A 173 14.95 13.61 15.77
C LEU A 173 14.65 15.08 15.56
N GLU A 174 13.37 15.46 15.44
CA GLU A 174 12.96 16.86 15.39
C GLU A 174 13.37 17.61 16.66
N LYS A 175 13.16 17.01 17.84
CA LYS A 175 13.64 17.57 19.12
C LYS A 175 15.16 17.68 19.19
N ALA A 176 15.87 16.74 18.58
CA ALA A 176 17.33 16.76 18.46
C ALA A 176 17.85 17.75 17.42
N GLY A 177 16.97 18.40 16.63
CA GLY A 177 17.31 19.45 15.69
C GLY A 177 17.22 19.07 14.21
N LEU A 178 16.64 17.91 13.86
CA LEU A 178 16.34 17.56 12.47
C LEU A 178 15.37 18.61 11.89
N ASN A 179 15.75 19.17 10.75
CA ASN A 179 14.98 20.18 10.03
C ASN A 179 15.07 19.94 8.51
N GLU A 180 14.33 20.73 7.74
CA GLU A 180 14.28 20.68 6.28
C GLU A 180 15.67 20.64 5.65
N LYS A 181 16.53 21.61 6.01
CA LYS A 181 17.89 21.69 5.48
C LYS A 181 18.69 20.44 5.82
N GLY A 182 18.57 19.92 7.04
CA GLY A 182 19.27 18.71 7.48
C GLY A 182 18.89 17.49 6.67
N LEU A 183 17.59 17.23 6.49
CA LEU A 183 17.11 16.10 5.71
C LEU A 183 17.50 16.22 4.24
N LEU A 184 17.28 17.39 3.62
CA LEU A 184 17.65 17.63 2.22
C LEU A 184 19.15 17.52 2.00
N SER A 185 19.97 18.02 2.93
CA SER A 185 21.44 17.91 2.81
C SER A 185 21.88 16.45 2.86
N TYR A 186 21.27 15.63 3.73
CA TYR A 186 21.53 14.19 3.78
C TYR A 186 21.15 13.53 2.44
N LEU A 187 19.92 13.70 1.98
CA LEU A 187 19.47 13.10 0.71
C LEU A 187 20.33 13.55 -0.48
N LYS A 188 20.68 14.85 -0.57
CA LYS A 188 21.54 15.38 -1.63
C LYS A 188 22.94 14.78 -1.61
N SER A 189 23.51 14.59 -0.42
CA SER A 189 24.87 14.07 -0.24
C SER A 189 25.05 12.65 -0.77
N SER A 190 23.97 11.85 -0.83
CA SER A 190 23.97 10.50 -1.41
C SER A 190 24.31 10.47 -2.90
N LYS A 191 24.03 11.56 -3.64
CA LYS A 191 24.16 11.65 -5.11
C LYS A 191 23.35 10.59 -5.89
N LEU A 192 22.33 9.99 -5.26
CA LEU A 192 21.52 8.93 -5.86
C LEU A 192 20.35 9.45 -6.70
N PHE A 193 19.89 10.66 -6.42
CA PHE A 193 18.69 11.24 -7.02
C PHE A 193 19.04 12.05 -8.28
N PRO A 194 18.34 11.83 -9.42
CA PRO A 194 18.47 12.71 -10.58
C PRO A 194 18.14 14.16 -10.20
N GLU A 195 18.91 15.13 -10.72
CA GLU A 195 18.79 16.55 -10.35
C GLU A 195 17.36 17.10 -10.52
N GLU A 196 16.68 16.77 -11.62
CA GLU A 196 15.29 17.21 -11.86
C GLU A 196 14.29 16.59 -10.87
N ASN A 197 14.43 15.29 -10.55
CA ASN A 197 13.62 14.68 -9.50
C ASN A 197 13.92 15.31 -8.14
N PHE A 198 15.20 15.58 -7.84
CA PHE A 198 15.62 16.12 -6.56
C PHE A 198 15.03 17.52 -6.31
N ARG A 199 14.97 18.39 -7.31
CA ARG A 199 14.31 19.71 -7.20
C ARG A 199 12.83 19.61 -6.83
N ILE A 200 12.12 18.61 -7.35
CA ILE A 200 10.71 18.38 -7.01
C ILE A 200 10.59 17.76 -5.61
N ILE A 201 11.50 16.86 -5.25
CA ILE A 201 11.60 16.27 -3.91
C ILE A 201 11.85 17.35 -2.86
N GLU A 202 12.70 18.34 -3.14
CA GLU A 202 12.94 19.50 -2.27
C GLU A 202 11.63 20.22 -1.92
N VAL A 203 10.75 20.45 -2.91
CA VAL A 203 9.42 21.02 -2.66
C VAL A 203 8.57 20.11 -1.78
N GLY A 204 8.54 18.81 -2.05
CA GLY A 204 7.77 17.83 -1.26
C GLY A 204 8.23 17.79 0.20
N VAL A 205 9.53 17.77 0.46
CA VAL A 205 10.12 17.79 1.81
C VAL A 205 9.85 19.13 2.51
N SER A 206 9.89 20.26 1.80
CA SER A 206 9.52 21.55 2.39
C SER A 206 8.05 21.55 2.84
N ARG A 207 7.13 20.97 2.05
CA ARG A 207 5.72 20.80 2.44
C ARG A 207 5.56 19.87 3.64
N TYR A 208 6.35 18.81 3.73
CA TYR A 208 6.40 17.93 4.90
C TYR A 208 6.72 18.70 6.18
N PHE A 209 7.79 19.51 6.20
CA PHE A 209 8.17 20.30 7.38
C PHE A 209 7.17 21.43 7.68
N ALA A 210 6.48 21.95 6.66
CA ALA A 210 5.36 22.87 6.83
C ALA A 210 4.07 22.21 7.34
N LYS A 211 4.08 20.89 7.60
CA LYS A 211 2.92 20.06 7.99
C LYS A 211 1.78 20.06 6.96
N ASP A 212 2.09 20.42 5.72
CA ASP A 212 1.21 20.28 4.56
C ASP A 212 1.38 18.88 3.95
N TYR A 213 0.85 17.89 4.66
CA TYR A 213 0.96 16.48 4.26
C TYR A 213 0.19 16.17 2.98
N VAL A 214 -0.85 16.94 2.66
CA VAL A 214 -1.57 16.81 1.39
C VAL A 214 -0.61 17.09 0.25
N SER A 215 -0.01 18.28 0.19
CA SER A 215 0.94 18.62 -0.88
C SER A 215 2.17 17.73 -0.84
N SER A 216 2.70 17.46 0.34
CA SER A 216 3.89 16.60 0.52
C SER A 216 3.68 15.23 -0.11
N LEU A 217 2.59 14.52 0.20
CA LEU A 217 2.35 13.17 -0.31
C LEU A 217 2.08 13.17 -1.81
N HIS A 218 1.31 14.14 -2.32
CA HIS A 218 1.02 14.25 -3.76
C HIS A 218 2.29 14.49 -4.59
N ILE A 219 3.31 15.12 -4.00
CA ILE A 219 4.61 15.32 -4.64
C ILE A 219 5.50 14.09 -4.45
N LEU A 220 5.71 13.66 -3.21
CA LEU A 220 6.73 12.67 -2.88
C LEU A 220 6.37 11.25 -3.32
N VAL A 221 5.09 10.87 -3.39
CA VAL A 221 4.74 9.49 -3.82
C VAL A 221 5.11 9.22 -5.28
N PRO A 222 4.70 10.06 -6.26
CA PRO A 222 5.14 9.90 -7.64
C PRO A 222 6.66 10.04 -7.82
N GLN A 223 7.29 10.96 -7.08
CA GLN A 223 8.75 11.13 -7.15
C GLN A 223 9.50 9.92 -6.61
N PHE A 224 8.99 9.29 -5.55
CA PHE A 224 9.58 8.07 -5.01
C PHE A 224 9.50 6.93 -6.03
N GLU A 225 8.35 6.74 -6.70
CA GLU A 225 8.19 5.73 -7.76
C GLU A 225 9.22 5.94 -8.88
N SER A 226 9.36 7.18 -9.35
CA SER A 226 10.32 7.55 -10.40
C SER A 226 11.76 7.27 -9.99
N VAL A 227 12.15 7.67 -8.78
CA VAL A 227 13.51 7.47 -8.26
C VAL A 227 13.79 5.98 -8.05
N PHE A 228 12.86 5.23 -7.45
CA PHE A 228 13.05 3.81 -7.19
C PHE A 228 13.29 3.01 -8.48
N LEU A 229 12.55 3.33 -9.55
CA LEU A 229 12.77 2.74 -10.87
C LEU A 229 14.11 3.16 -11.48
N PHE A 230 14.46 4.45 -11.42
CA PHE A 230 15.74 4.95 -11.90
C PHE A 230 16.91 4.24 -11.20
N LEU A 231 16.85 4.09 -9.87
CA LEU A 231 17.84 3.37 -9.10
C LEU A 231 17.85 1.89 -9.50
N SER A 232 16.69 1.26 -9.65
CA SER A 232 16.59 -0.13 -10.11
C SER A 232 17.27 -0.36 -11.47
N GLU A 233 17.12 0.58 -12.41
CA GLU A 233 17.84 0.58 -13.69
C GLU A 233 19.35 0.64 -13.50
N LYS A 234 19.82 1.55 -12.64
CA LYS A 234 21.25 1.68 -12.30
C LYS A 234 21.82 0.44 -11.64
N LEU A 235 20.99 -0.33 -10.95
CA LEU A 235 21.35 -1.62 -10.37
C LEU A 235 21.23 -2.78 -11.37
N GLY A 236 20.92 -2.51 -12.65
CA GLY A 236 20.93 -3.50 -13.74
C GLY A 236 19.61 -4.22 -13.98
N ILE A 237 18.50 -3.78 -13.36
CA ILE A 237 17.17 -4.31 -13.67
C ILE A 237 16.70 -3.72 -15.02
N ASP A 238 16.24 -4.57 -15.93
CA ASP A 238 15.64 -4.10 -17.18
C ASP A 238 14.31 -3.41 -16.90
N VAL A 239 14.33 -2.08 -16.89
CA VAL A 239 13.14 -1.23 -16.75
C VAL A 239 12.72 -0.59 -18.07
N ILE A 240 13.16 -1.10 -19.23
CA ILE A 240 12.76 -0.55 -20.53
C ILE A 240 11.64 -1.42 -21.12
N ALA A 241 10.46 -0.85 -21.30
CA ALA A 241 9.36 -1.51 -21.99
C ALA A 241 9.51 -1.31 -23.50
N LEU A 242 9.35 -2.39 -24.26
CA LEU A 242 9.32 -2.36 -25.72
C LEU A 242 7.87 -2.48 -26.19
N ASN A 243 7.37 -1.45 -26.87
CA ASN A 243 6.06 -1.46 -27.51
C ASN A 243 6.20 -1.85 -28.98
N ARG A 244 5.34 -2.75 -29.46
CA ARG A 244 5.36 -3.28 -30.85
C ARG A 244 4.04 -3.12 -31.59
N ASP A 245 3.10 -2.31 -31.08
CA ASP A 245 1.75 -2.22 -31.64
C ASP A 245 1.68 -1.60 -33.03
N LYS A 246 2.50 -0.57 -33.31
CA LYS A 246 2.50 0.14 -34.61
C LYS A 246 3.90 0.42 -35.17
N ASP A 247 4.87 0.66 -34.29
CA ASP A 247 6.30 0.78 -34.59
C ASP A 247 7.10 0.36 -33.34
N ILE A 248 8.42 0.18 -33.45
CA ILE A 248 9.31 -0.05 -32.32
C ILE A 248 9.44 1.26 -31.53
N SER A 249 8.91 1.29 -30.31
CA SER A 249 9.15 2.38 -29.36
C SER A 249 9.51 1.82 -28.00
N THR A 250 10.32 2.56 -27.26
CA THR A 250 10.69 2.23 -25.89
C THR A 250 10.16 3.28 -24.93
N GLN A 251 9.83 2.84 -23.71
CA GLN A 251 9.45 3.73 -22.61
C GLN A 251 9.91 3.13 -21.29
N MET A 252 10.06 3.96 -20.25
CA MET A 252 10.32 3.43 -18.92
C MET A 252 9.12 2.62 -18.43
N LYS A 253 9.40 1.43 -17.91
CA LYS A 253 8.43 0.53 -17.28
C LYS A 253 7.81 1.22 -16.07
N LEU A 254 6.47 1.34 -16.03
CA LEU A 254 5.74 1.80 -14.83
C LEU A 254 5.93 0.81 -13.67
N LEU A 255 6.20 1.27 -12.44
CA LEU A 255 6.30 0.38 -11.31
C LEU A 255 4.91 -0.22 -11.02
N SER A 256 4.87 -1.49 -10.64
CA SER A 256 3.62 -2.19 -10.35
C SER A 256 3.83 -3.24 -9.27
N ALA A 257 2.72 -3.68 -8.64
CA ALA A 257 2.75 -4.78 -7.69
C ALA A 257 3.43 -6.03 -8.26
N ASP A 258 3.11 -6.40 -9.52
CA ASP A 258 3.67 -7.58 -10.17
C ASP A 258 5.20 -7.48 -10.37
N LYS A 259 5.74 -6.27 -10.56
CA LYS A 259 7.20 -6.06 -10.65
C LYS A 259 7.88 -6.23 -9.31
N LEU A 260 7.27 -5.74 -8.24
CA LEU A 260 7.78 -5.95 -6.88
C LEU A 260 7.74 -7.44 -6.47
N ASP A 261 6.86 -8.24 -7.09
CA ASP A 261 6.84 -9.70 -6.94
C ASP A 261 7.88 -10.43 -7.82
N ALA A 262 8.48 -9.75 -8.82
CA ALA A 262 9.43 -10.37 -9.73
C ALA A 262 10.77 -10.67 -9.03
N ALA A 263 11.38 -11.79 -9.39
CA ALA A 263 12.63 -12.26 -8.78
C ALA A 263 13.78 -11.24 -8.90
N GLU A 264 13.87 -10.52 -10.02
CA GLU A 264 14.88 -9.47 -10.23
C GLU A 264 14.79 -8.35 -9.18
N PHE A 265 13.58 -7.87 -8.87
CA PHE A 265 13.37 -6.86 -7.83
C PHE A 265 13.61 -7.44 -6.44
N GLN A 266 13.07 -8.62 -6.14
CA GLN A 266 13.24 -9.25 -4.82
C GLN A 266 14.69 -9.61 -4.50
N ASN A 267 15.47 -10.03 -5.49
CA ASN A 267 16.88 -10.33 -5.31
C ASN A 267 17.70 -9.05 -5.08
N MET A 268 17.31 -7.94 -5.72
CA MET A 268 18.02 -6.67 -5.65
C MET A 268 17.69 -5.86 -4.38
N TRP A 269 16.40 -5.68 -4.11
CA TRP A 269 15.88 -4.81 -3.05
C TRP A 269 15.48 -5.58 -1.80
N GLY A 270 15.46 -6.91 -1.86
CA GLY A 270 14.99 -7.76 -0.78
C GLY A 270 13.46 -7.93 -0.78
N LYS A 271 13.02 -9.11 -0.34
CA LYS A 271 11.58 -9.46 -0.30
C LYS A 271 10.77 -8.57 0.62
N ASP A 272 11.34 -8.19 1.77
CA ASP A 272 10.62 -7.40 2.78
C ASP A 272 10.32 -5.98 2.29
N LEU A 273 11.33 -5.30 1.70
CA LEU A 273 11.13 -3.97 1.12
C LEU A 273 10.16 -4.03 -0.07
N CYS A 274 10.31 -4.99 -0.98
CA CYS A 274 9.37 -5.17 -2.09
C CYS A 274 7.93 -5.39 -1.62
N ALA A 275 7.72 -6.25 -0.61
CA ALA A 275 6.41 -6.49 -0.03
C ALA A 275 5.85 -5.22 0.64
N GLN A 276 6.68 -4.46 1.35
CA GLN A 276 6.28 -3.22 2.01
C GLN A 276 5.87 -2.14 1.00
N LEU A 277 6.69 -1.92 -0.04
CA LEU A 277 6.36 -1.00 -1.14
C LEU A 277 5.09 -1.41 -1.87
N LYS A 278 4.91 -2.71 -2.12
CA LYS A 278 3.70 -3.25 -2.74
C LYS A 278 2.47 -2.93 -1.89
N PHE A 279 2.52 -3.24 -0.59
CA PHE A 279 1.43 -2.99 0.33
C PHE A 279 1.08 -1.49 0.45
N VAL A 280 2.09 -0.63 0.58
CA VAL A 280 1.86 0.80 0.81
C VAL A 280 1.45 1.54 -0.47
N LEU A 281 2.05 1.24 -1.60
CA LEU A 281 1.85 2.00 -2.83
C LEU A 281 0.78 1.41 -3.75
N PHE A 282 0.71 0.07 -3.89
CA PHE A 282 0.01 -0.55 -5.04
C PHE A 282 -1.14 -1.49 -4.67
N ASP A 283 -1.06 -2.21 -3.55
CA ASP A 283 -2.05 -3.24 -3.24
C ASP A 283 -3.38 -2.60 -2.86
N GLN A 284 -4.47 -3.03 -3.52
CA GLN A 284 -5.81 -2.50 -3.23
C GLN A 284 -6.33 -2.91 -1.86
N LEU A 285 -5.78 -3.97 -1.26
CA LEU A 285 -6.04 -4.37 0.12
C LEU A 285 -5.05 -3.73 1.12
N GLY A 286 -4.03 -3.04 0.62
CA GLY A 286 -3.11 -2.24 1.42
C GLY A 286 -3.49 -0.76 1.45
N TYR A 287 -2.50 0.11 1.69
CA TYR A 287 -2.76 1.55 1.74
C TYR A 287 -3.07 2.15 0.37
N ASN A 288 -2.53 1.53 -0.70
CA ASN A 288 -2.80 1.87 -2.09
C ASN A 288 -2.55 3.36 -2.42
N LEU A 289 -1.54 3.98 -1.78
CA LEU A 289 -1.33 5.42 -1.80
C LEU A 289 -1.15 5.95 -3.23
N ARG A 290 -0.40 5.22 -4.07
CA ARG A 290 -0.11 5.64 -5.44
C ARG A 290 -1.38 5.75 -6.27
N HIS A 291 -2.28 4.76 -6.18
CA HIS A 291 -3.55 4.80 -6.90
C HIS A 291 -4.46 5.92 -6.36
N LYS A 292 -4.58 6.02 -5.03
CA LYS A 292 -5.45 7.03 -4.41
C LYS A 292 -5.01 8.46 -4.74
N ILE A 293 -3.72 8.74 -4.72
CA ILE A 293 -3.15 10.05 -5.09
C ILE A 293 -3.36 10.32 -6.59
N ALA A 294 -2.97 9.39 -7.46
CA ALA A 294 -3.03 9.61 -8.91
C ALA A 294 -4.45 9.78 -9.45
N HIS A 295 -5.44 9.16 -8.80
CA HIS A 295 -6.85 9.21 -9.23
C HIS A 295 -7.73 10.13 -8.36
N GLY A 296 -7.16 10.84 -7.39
CA GLY A 296 -7.90 11.76 -6.52
C GLY A 296 -8.87 11.08 -5.56
N PHE A 297 -8.62 9.83 -5.19
CA PHE A 297 -9.42 9.08 -4.22
C PHE A 297 -8.89 9.19 -2.79
N ILE A 298 -7.68 9.76 -2.59
CA ILE A 298 -7.11 9.94 -1.26
C ILE A 298 -7.93 10.96 -0.46
N LYS A 299 -8.24 10.64 0.80
CA LYS A 299 -8.96 11.54 1.70
C LYS A 299 -8.00 12.38 2.54
N THR A 300 -8.43 13.55 2.97
CA THR A 300 -7.60 14.46 3.78
C THR A 300 -7.11 13.83 5.08
N ASN A 301 -7.90 12.96 5.72
CA ASN A 301 -7.49 12.24 6.94
C ASN A 301 -6.44 11.14 6.68
N GLU A 302 -6.32 10.64 5.45
CA GLU A 302 -5.24 9.73 5.03
C GLU A 302 -3.95 10.50 4.76
N CYS A 303 -4.05 11.79 4.43
CA CYS A 303 -2.91 12.70 4.30
C CYS A 303 -2.43 13.20 5.68
N ASN A 304 -1.81 12.32 6.46
CA ASN A 304 -1.41 12.58 7.84
C ASN A 304 0.10 12.37 8.05
N ILE A 305 0.56 12.70 9.27
CA ILE A 305 1.97 12.61 9.66
C ILE A 305 2.53 11.18 9.57
N GLU A 306 1.73 10.16 9.87
CA GLU A 306 2.15 8.75 9.81
C GLU A 306 2.49 8.34 8.38
N MET A 307 1.62 8.67 7.43
CA MET A 307 1.87 8.38 6.02
C MET A 307 3.05 9.19 5.49
N ALA A 308 3.21 10.44 5.94
CA ALA A 308 4.31 11.28 5.54
C ALA A 308 5.66 10.76 6.09
N HIS A 309 5.72 10.36 7.37
CA HIS A 309 6.88 9.69 7.96
C HIS A 309 7.24 8.41 7.22
N LEU A 310 6.25 7.57 6.89
CA LEU A 310 6.47 6.33 6.16
C LEU A 310 7.07 6.58 4.76
N LEU A 311 6.64 7.66 4.10
CA LEU A 311 7.19 8.03 2.80
C LEU A 311 8.61 8.58 2.90
N ILE A 312 8.90 9.47 3.87
CA ILE A 312 10.26 9.92 4.14
C ILE A 312 11.16 8.73 4.51
N TYR A 313 10.65 7.80 5.32
CA TYR A 313 11.32 6.55 5.66
C TYR A 313 11.73 5.77 4.41
N PHE A 314 10.87 5.64 3.40
CA PHE A 314 11.25 4.95 2.15
C PHE A 314 12.40 5.62 1.41
N TYR A 315 12.47 6.96 1.38
CA TYR A 315 13.62 7.68 0.84
C TYR A 315 14.91 7.35 1.62
N LEU A 316 14.84 7.28 2.95
CA LEU A 316 15.98 6.88 3.78
C LEU A 316 16.38 5.43 3.54
N VAL A 317 15.43 4.52 3.36
CA VAL A 317 15.70 3.10 3.07
C VAL A 317 16.44 2.94 1.74
N VAL A 318 15.98 3.57 0.65
CA VAL A 318 16.66 3.42 -0.64
C VAL A 318 18.07 4.00 -0.63
N VAL A 319 18.28 5.12 0.08
CA VAL A 319 19.61 5.70 0.26
C VAL A 319 20.50 4.75 1.05
N ALA A 320 20.05 4.32 2.22
CA ALA A 320 20.85 3.49 3.11
C ALA A 320 21.13 2.10 2.51
N HIS A 321 20.20 1.52 1.75
CA HIS A 321 20.38 0.24 1.05
C HIS A 321 21.52 0.31 0.04
N ILE A 322 21.67 1.44 -0.66
CA ILE A 322 22.76 1.65 -1.63
C ILE A 322 24.07 2.02 -0.91
N GLU A 323 24.02 2.92 0.08
CA GLU A 323 25.21 3.37 0.83
C GLU A 323 25.86 2.27 1.69
N ALA A 324 25.07 1.34 2.26
CA ALA A 324 25.57 0.27 3.12
C ALA A 324 26.38 -0.81 2.36
N GLY A 325 26.57 -0.66 1.04
CA GLY A 325 27.43 -1.55 0.27
C GLY A 325 26.80 -2.89 -0.06
N VAL A 326 25.61 -2.86 -0.68
CA VAL A 326 25.17 -4.01 -1.50
C VAL A 326 25.56 -3.84 -2.98
N ILE A 327 25.84 -2.63 -3.50
CA ILE A 327 26.37 -2.43 -4.86
C ILE A 327 27.34 -1.25 -4.95
N SER A 328 28.54 -1.48 -5.50
CA SER A 328 29.45 -0.41 -5.92
C SER A 328 28.86 0.35 -7.11
N THR A 329 28.53 1.63 -6.93
CA THR A 329 28.29 2.52 -8.07
C THR A 329 29.62 2.95 -8.69
N ASP A 330 30.38 2.00 -9.22
CA ASP A 330 31.50 2.30 -10.11
C ASP A 330 30.97 2.34 -11.53
N THR A 331 30.48 3.52 -11.93
CA THR A 331 30.44 3.91 -13.34
C THR A 331 31.09 5.28 -13.49
N GLU A 332 32.40 5.32 -13.25
CA GLU A 332 33.30 6.19 -13.99
C GLU A 332 34.01 5.36 -15.06
N LYS A 333 33.51 5.43 -16.29
CA LYS A 333 34.30 5.47 -17.54
C LYS A 333 33.46 5.94 -18.71
#